data_AF-A0A0F3RFZ7-F1
#
_entry.id   AF-A0A0F3RFZ7-F1
#
_cell.length_a   1.000
_cell.length_b   1.000
_cell.length_c   1.000
_cell.angle_alpha   90.00
_cell.angle_beta   90.00
_cell.angle_gamma   90.00
#
_symmetry.space_group_name_H-M   'P 1'
#
loop_
_entity.id
_entity.type
_entity.pdbx_description
1 polymer ?
#
loop_
_entity_poly.entity_id
_entity_poly.type
_entity_poly.pdbx_seq_one_letter_code
_entity_poly.pdbx_strand_id
1 'polypeptide(L)'
;MISPIENDSLKPLWLLDFPNIIANDKIVLSIIILGFISSKLCAEVAIGLACKLEAFVAKILRLLIYIIPLFIMGFIVKLQFDEVLDIIIKDYMFIFVTIVFAQFGYIFLAYFI
;
A
#
# COMPACT_ATOMS: atom_id res chain seq x y z
N MET A 1 5.21 -33.82 8.48
CA MET A 1 4.20 -32.76 8.71
C MET A 1 4.50 -32.22 10.10
N ILE A 2 5.18 -31.08 10.17
CA ILE A 2 5.64 -30.48 11.43
C ILE A 2 4.61 -29.40 11.75
N SER A 3 3.89 -29.57 12.86
CA SER A 3 2.98 -28.56 13.38
C SER A 3 3.84 -27.40 13.91
N PRO A 4 3.64 -26.14 13.45
CA PRO A 4 4.45 -25.04 13.93
C PRO A 4 4.09 -24.74 15.39
N ILE A 5 5.11 -24.66 16.24
CA ILE A 5 4.99 -24.24 17.64
C ILE A 5 4.75 -22.72 17.61
N GLU A 6 3.51 -22.28 17.86
CA GLU A 6 3.07 -20.86 17.82
C GLU A 6 3.59 -19.97 18.96
N ASN A 7 4.58 -20.43 19.74
CA ASN A 7 4.91 -19.81 21.02
C ASN A 7 6.00 -18.73 20.97
N ASP A 8 6.80 -18.65 19.90
CA ASP A 8 8.00 -17.80 19.85
C ASP A 8 7.97 -16.67 18.81
N SER A 9 6.82 -16.32 18.20
CA SER A 9 6.74 -15.16 17.30
C SER A 9 6.11 -13.94 17.98
N LEU A 10 6.60 -12.74 17.65
CA LEU A 10 6.05 -11.48 18.14
C LEU A 10 4.62 -11.28 17.61
N LYS A 11 3.65 -11.43 18.51
CA LYS A 11 2.23 -11.18 18.22
C LYS A 11 1.92 -9.69 18.30
N PRO A 12 1.12 -9.14 17.37
CA PRO A 12 0.65 -7.77 17.50
C PRO A 12 -0.22 -7.64 18.75
N LEU A 13 -0.14 -6.49 19.43
CA LEU A 13 -0.95 -6.21 20.61
C LEU A 13 -2.46 -6.22 20.31
N TRP A 14 -2.84 -5.93 19.06
CA TRP A 14 -4.23 -5.87 18.60
C TRP A 14 -4.38 -6.73 17.34
N LEU A 15 -5.34 -7.65 17.36
CA LEU A 15 -5.82 -8.40 16.20
C LEU A 15 -7.14 -7.78 15.76
N LEU A 16 -7.07 -6.70 15.00
CA LEU A 16 -8.25 -6.06 14.44
C LEU A 16 -8.67 -6.82 13.17
N ASP A 17 -9.62 -7.74 13.33
CA ASP A 17 -10.32 -8.37 12.20
C ASP A 17 -11.56 -7.55 11.85
N PHE A 18 -11.47 -6.76 10.79
CA PHE A 18 -12.62 -6.07 10.24
C PHE A 18 -13.34 -7.01 9.26
N PRO A 19 -14.67 -7.19 9.37
CA PRO A 19 -15.41 -7.98 8.42
C PRO A 19 -15.28 -7.37 7.02
N ASN A 20 -15.08 -8.20 6.00
CA ASN A 20 -15.08 -7.74 4.63
C ASN A 20 -16.52 -7.46 4.18
N ILE A 21 -16.98 -6.22 4.40
CA ILE A 21 -18.35 -5.79 4.13
C ILE A 21 -18.64 -5.77 2.63
N ILE A 22 -17.65 -5.39 1.82
CA ILE A 22 -17.79 -5.26 0.36
C ILE A 22 -16.51 -5.75 -0.30
N ALA A 23 -16.63 -6.72 -1.20
CA ALA A 23 -15.50 -7.22 -1.97
C ALA A 23 -14.85 -6.10 -2.80
N ASN A 24 -13.52 -6.06 -2.83
CA ASN A 24 -12.74 -4.96 -3.40
C ASN A 24 -13.01 -4.75 -4.91
N ASP A 25 -13.19 -5.84 -5.64
CA ASP A 25 -13.57 -5.84 -7.06
C ASP A 25 -14.90 -5.10 -7.29
N LYS A 26 -15.89 -5.33 -6.42
CA LYS A 26 -17.18 -4.63 -6.48
C LYS A 26 -17.04 -3.14 -6.19
N ILE A 27 -16.15 -2.75 -5.27
CA ILE A 27 -15.89 -1.33 -4.97
C ILE A 27 -15.31 -0.63 -6.20
N VAL A 28 -14.25 -1.18 -6.78
CA VAL A 28 -13.58 -0.59 -7.94
C VAL A 28 -14.54 -0.43 -9.11
N LEU A 29 -15.30 -1.48 -9.43
CA LEU A 29 -16.24 -1.48 -10.53
C LEU A 29 -17.40 -0.49 -10.29
N SER A 30 -17.90 -0.41 -9.04
CA SER A 30 -18.92 0.56 -8.63
C SER A 30 -18.44 2.00 -8.78
N ILE A 31 -17.21 2.32 -8.38
CA ILE A 31 -16.63 3.68 -8.50
C ILE A 31 -16.52 4.09 -9.96
N ILE A 32 -16.14 3.18 -10.87
CA ILE A 32 -16.06 3.47 -12.30
C ILE A 32 -17.44 3.80 -12.88
N ILE A 33 -18.45 2.95 -12.60
CA ILE A 33 -19.83 3.17 -13.06
C ILE A 33 -20.37 4.48 -12.51
N LEU A 34 -20.18 4.72 -11.20
CA LEU A 34 -20.66 5.92 -10.53
C LEU A 34 -19.96 7.18 -11.06
N GLY A 35 -18.66 7.10 -11.34
CA GLY A 35 -17.89 8.18 -11.96
C GLY A 35 -18.43 8.55 -13.35
N PHE A 36 -18.79 7.56 -14.16
CA PHE A 36 -19.41 7.78 -15.47
C PHE A 36 -20.82 8.38 -15.37
N ILE A 37 -21.63 7.97 -14.40
CA ILE A 37 -22.96 8.55 -14.17
C ILE A 37 -22.83 9.99 -13.65
N SER A 38 -21.91 10.21 -12.69
CA SER A 38 -21.66 11.52 -12.08
C SER A 38 -21.13 12.54 -13.07
N SER A 39 -20.43 12.13 -14.13
CA SER A 39 -19.93 13.07 -15.14
C SER A 39 -21.05 13.71 -15.98
N LYS A 40 -22.28 13.18 -15.89
CA LYS A 40 -23.48 13.75 -16.54
C LYS A 40 -24.38 14.58 -15.60
N LEU A 41 -24.12 14.56 -14.29
CA LEU A 41 -24.82 15.35 -13.27
C LEU A 41 -24.03 16.64 -12.94
N CYS A 42 -24.69 17.67 -12.40
CA CYS A 42 -24.15 19.02 -12.18
C CYS A 42 -22.67 19.05 -11.75
N ALA A 43 -21.79 19.39 -12.70
CA ALA A 43 -20.34 19.32 -12.56
C ALA A 43 -19.80 20.23 -11.44
N GLU A 44 -20.38 21.41 -11.22
CA GLU A 44 -19.83 22.40 -10.28
C GLU A 44 -19.84 21.93 -8.82
N VAL A 45 -20.93 21.29 -8.37
CA VAL A 45 -21.03 20.77 -6.99
C VAL A 45 -20.13 19.54 -6.80
N ALA A 46 -20.09 18.66 -7.81
CA ALA A 46 -19.25 17.47 -7.79
C ALA A 46 -17.75 17.83 -7.70
N ILE A 47 -17.31 18.82 -8.47
CA ILE A 47 -15.93 19.33 -8.45
C ILE A 47 -15.60 19.92 -7.08
N GLY A 48 -16.48 20.75 -6.50
CA GLY A 48 -16.25 21.34 -5.18
C GLY A 48 -16.12 20.31 -4.06
N LEU A 49 -16.91 19.23 -4.10
CA LEU A 49 -16.80 18.12 -3.15
C LEU A 49 -15.53 17.28 -3.38
N ALA A 50 -15.19 17.00 -4.63
CA ALA A 50 -13.98 16.26 -4.99
C ALA A 50 -12.72 16.97 -4.48
N CYS A 51 -12.59 18.28 -4.70
CA CYS A 51 -11.43 19.05 -4.22
C CYS A 51 -11.31 19.04 -2.68
N LYS A 52 -12.43 19.12 -1.96
CA LYS A 52 -12.42 19.04 -0.48
C LYS A 52 -11.99 17.67 0.00
N LEU A 53 -12.49 16.61 -0.64
CA LEU A 53 -12.14 15.23 -0.30
C LEU A 53 -10.66 14.95 -0.63
N GLU A 54 -10.18 15.42 -1.77
CA GLU A 54 -8.78 15.29 -2.17
C GLU A 54 -7.85 15.99 -1.18
N ALA A 55 -8.17 17.22 -0.78
CA ALA A 55 -7.41 17.95 0.23
C ALA A 55 -7.40 17.21 1.59
N PHE A 56 -8.53 16.60 1.97
CA PHE A 56 -8.64 15.81 3.19
C PHE A 56 -7.78 14.54 3.14
N VAL A 57 -7.88 13.78 2.05
CA VAL A 57 -7.06 12.58 1.82
C VAL A 57 -5.58 12.93 1.81
N ALA A 58 -5.19 14.00 1.12
CA ALA A 58 -3.81 14.48 1.09
C ALA A 58 -3.29 14.85 2.48
N LYS A 59 -4.14 15.45 3.34
CA LYS A 59 -3.78 15.78 4.72
C LYS A 59 -3.56 14.53 5.57
N ILE A 60 -4.42 13.51 5.44
CA ILE A 60 -4.24 12.22 6.11
C ILE A 60 -2.96 11.55 5.63
N LEU A 61 -2.73 11.50 4.31
CA LEU A 61 -1.55 10.87 3.75
C LEU A 61 -0.27 11.55 4.24
N ARG A 62 -0.26 12.89 4.29
CA ARG A 62 0.87 13.65 4.84
C ARG A 62 1.14 13.29 6.30
N LEU A 63 0.11 13.09 7.11
CA LEU A 63 0.28 12.63 8.49
C LEU A 63 0.88 11.22 8.55
N LEU A 64 0.39 10.29 7.71
CA LEU A 64 0.89 8.92 7.65
C LEU A 64 2.37 8.85 7.26
N ILE A 65 2.85 9.74 6.39
CA ILE A 65 4.28 9.79 6.00
C ILE A 65 5.20 9.92 7.23
N TYR A 66 4.78 10.66 8.27
CA TYR A 66 5.57 10.77 9.50
C TYR A 66 5.52 9.51 10.38
N ILE A 67 4.48 8.69 10.25
CA ILE A 67 4.29 7.45 11.02
C ILE A 67 5.02 6.27 10.34
N ILE A 68 5.18 6.31 9.01
CA ILE A 68 5.83 5.26 8.21
C ILE A 68 7.21 4.86 8.76
N PRO A 69 8.15 5.77 9.11
CA PRO A 69 9.45 5.37 9.63
C PRO A 69 9.36 4.53 10.91
N LEU A 70 8.47 4.90 11.82
CA LEU A 70 8.23 4.15 13.06
C LEU A 70 7.65 2.76 12.75
N PHE A 71 6.71 2.70 11.81
CA PHE A 71 6.11 1.45 11.35
C PHE A 71 7.14 0.51 10.70
N ILE A 72 7.98 1.04 9.80
CA ILE A 72 9.06 0.29 9.15
C ILE A 72 10.05 -0.23 10.20
N MET A 73 10.42 0.58 11.18
CA MET A 73 11.35 0.17 12.22
C MET A 73 10.80 -1.00 13.04
N GLY A 74 9.53 -0.94 13.46
CA GLY A 74 8.88 -2.06 14.15
C GLY A 74 8.75 -3.31 13.27
N PHE A 75 8.49 -3.11 11.97
CA PHE A 75 8.41 -4.21 11.00
C PHE A 75 9.75 -4.91 10.79
N ILE A 76 10.86 -4.16 10.68
CA ILE A 76 12.21 -4.72 10.57
C ILE A 76 12.56 -5.53 11.82
N VAL A 77 12.29 -4.99 13.02
CA VAL A 77 12.54 -5.70 14.29
C VAL A 77 11.79 -7.03 14.33
N LYS A 78 10.52 -7.06 13.89
CA LYS A 78 9.74 -8.29 13.80
C LYS A 78 10.35 -9.28 12.81
N LEU A 79 10.67 -8.84 11.58
CA LEU A 79 11.23 -9.71 10.55
C LEU A 79 12.60 -10.29 10.93
N GLN A 80 13.40 -9.52 11.67
CA GLN A 80 14.68 -9.99 12.17
C GLN A 80 14.50 -11.02 13.29
N PHE A 81 13.54 -10.81 14.19
CA PHE A 81 13.22 -11.75 15.26
C PHE A 81 12.65 -13.07 14.72
N ASP A 82 11.81 -13.01 13.69
CA ASP A 82 11.24 -14.18 13.02
C ASP A 82 12.23 -14.86 12.04
N GLU A 83 13.50 -14.41 11.95
CA GLU A 83 14.57 -14.90 11.05
C GLU A 83 14.21 -14.90 9.54
N VAL A 84 13.10 -14.29 9.16
CA VAL A 84 12.59 -14.27 7.77
C VAL A 84 13.29 -13.22 6.90
N LEU A 85 13.94 -12.23 7.53
CA LEU A 85 14.59 -11.13 6.81
C LEU A 85 15.67 -11.62 5.82
N ASP A 86 16.49 -12.60 6.21
CA ASP A 86 17.56 -13.14 5.35
C ASP A 86 16.99 -13.88 4.13
N ILE A 87 15.91 -14.64 4.33
CA ILE A 87 15.18 -15.34 3.26
C ILE A 87 14.61 -14.34 2.27
N ILE A 88 13.94 -13.29 2.76
CA ILE A 88 13.36 -12.25 1.90
C ILE A 88 14.47 -11.53 1.12
N ILE A 89 15.56 -11.13 1.77
CA ILE A 89 16.66 -10.45 1.10
C ILE A 89 17.24 -11.35 0.02
N LYS A 90 17.58 -12.60 0.33
CA LYS A 90 18.20 -13.51 -0.63
C LYS A 90 17.30 -13.81 -1.83
N ASP A 91 16.02 -14.08 -1.59
CA ASP A 91 15.10 -14.50 -2.64
C ASP A 91 14.58 -13.32 -3.48
N TYR A 92 14.40 -12.13 -2.87
CA TYR A 92 13.83 -10.97 -3.56
C TYR A 92 14.87 -9.94 -4.01
N MET A 93 16.14 -10.01 -3.59
CA MET A 93 17.17 -9.06 -4.01
C MET A 93 17.37 -9.07 -5.52
N PHE A 94 17.33 -10.23 -6.17
CA PHE A 94 17.46 -10.32 -7.62
C PHE A 94 16.30 -9.61 -8.34
N ILE A 95 15.07 -9.82 -7.88
CA ILE A 95 13.86 -9.16 -8.41
C ILE A 95 13.98 -7.64 -8.21
N PHE A 96 14.38 -7.21 -7.01
CA PHE A 96 14.56 -5.80 -6.68
C PHE A 96 15.58 -5.13 -7.60
N VAL A 97 16.78 -5.72 -7.75
CA VAL A 97 17.83 -5.19 -8.62
C VAL A 97 17.34 -5.08 -10.07
N THR A 98 16.62 -6.09 -10.56
CA THR A 98 16.05 -6.08 -11.92
C THR A 98 15.07 -4.92 -12.12
N ILE A 99 14.16 -4.69 -11.16
CA ILE A 99 13.20 -3.59 -11.20
C ILE A 99 13.93 -2.23 -11.18
N VAL A 100 14.94 -2.08 -10.31
CA VAL A 100 15.76 -0.87 -10.21
C VAL A 100 16.44 -0.57 -11.54
N PHE A 101 17.10 -1.56 -12.16
CA PHE A 101 17.73 -1.38 -13.46
C PHE A 101 16.73 -1.01 -14.57
N ALA A 102 15.56 -1.66 -14.60
CA ALA A 102 14.52 -1.35 -15.58
C ALA A 102 13.98 0.09 -15.40
N GLN A 103 13.74 0.52 -14.16
CA GLN A 103 13.30 1.87 -13.82
C GLN A 103 14.34 2.93 -14.19
N PHE A 104 15.60 2.75 -13.76
CA PHE A 104 16.67 3.67 -14.11
C PHE A 104 16.91 3.71 -15.62
N GLY A 105 16.86 2.57 -16.30
CA GLY A 105 16.96 2.49 -17.76
C GLY A 105 15.83 3.26 -18.45
N TYR A 106 14.59 3.08 -17.99
CA TYR A 106 13.43 3.82 -18.50
C TYR A 106 13.60 5.33 -18.32
N ILE A 107 13.97 5.78 -17.11
CA ILE A 107 14.17 7.21 -16.83
C ILE A 107 15.33 7.75 -17.69
N PHE A 108 16.43 6.99 -17.81
CA PHE A 108 17.57 7.41 -18.62
C PHE A 108 17.17 7.58 -20.09
N LEU A 109 16.52 6.58 -20.68
CA LEU A 109 16.03 6.64 -22.07
C LEU A 109 15.01 7.77 -22.27
N ALA A 110 14.07 7.94 -21.36
CA ALA A 110 12.99 8.93 -21.52
C ALA A 110 13.48 10.39 -21.44
N TYR A 111 14.59 10.66 -20.74
CA TYR A 111 15.08 12.02 -20.49
C TYR A 111 16.41 12.36 -21.18
N PHE A 112 17.20 11.38 -21.61
CA PHE A 112 18.55 11.60 -22.18
C PHE A 112 18.75 11.09 -23.62
N ILE A 113 17.78 10.38 -24.20
CA ILE A 113 17.77 9.92 -25.61
C ILE A 113 16.52 10.47 -26.29
#